data_AF-A0A1B6LBI8-F1
#
_entry.id   AF-A0A1B6LBI8-F1
#
_cell.length_a   1.000
_cell.length_b   1.000
_cell.length_c   1.000
_cell.angle_alpha   90.00
_cell.angle_beta   90.00
_cell.angle_gamma   90.00
#
_symmetry.space_group_name_H-M   'P 1'
#
loop_
_entity.id
_entity.type
_entity.pdbx_description
1 polymer ?
#
loop_
_entity_poly.entity_id
_entity_poly.type
_entity_poly.pdbx_seq_one_letter_code
_entity_poly.pdbx_strand_id
1 'polypeptide(L)'
;IVGTTTEATLMVENRGLVRADVNLGSFSVKKLKQDGFFISFQNHISLPIGRSVPMYITIKPSPQRYSGKEELVHFTLYIEVSSGGVIPMYVKALLTVPYIILDQKTLDFGDVQCGHCCIKCILLKNSGAV
;
A
#
# COMPACT_ATOMS: atom_id res chain seq x y z
N ILE A 1 -7.15 -11.15 10.19
CA ILE A 1 -5.69 -10.97 10.10
C ILE A 1 -5.48 -9.59 9.49
N VAL A 2 -4.82 -8.70 10.23
CA VAL A 2 -4.69 -7.26 9.91
C VAL A 2 -3.73 -7.10 8.73
N GLY A 3 -4.26 -6.75 7.55
CA GLY A 3 -3.56 -5.90 6.61
C GLY A 3 -4.20 -4.53 6.78
N THR A 4 -3.46 -3.55 7.29
CA THR A 4 -3.97 -2.19 7.45
C THR A 4 -4.36 -1.66 6.07
N THR A 5 -5.63 -1.24 5.94
CA THR A 5 -6.08 -0.55 4.73
C THR A 5 -5.65 0.89 4.85
N THR A 6 -4.88 1.36 3.88
CA THR A 6 -4.48 2.78 3.81
C THR A 6 -5.23 3.45 2.69
N GLU A 7 -5.79 4.62 2.98
CA GLU A 7 -6.53 5.42 2.03
C GLU A 7 -5.84 6.77 1.84
N ALA A 8 -5.73 7.20 0.59
CA ALA A 8 -5.24 8.51 0.21
C ALA A 8 -6.27 9.18 -0.70
N THR A 9 -6.54 10.46 -0.44
CA THR A 9 -7.38 11.30 -1.30
C THR A 9 -6.51 12.32 -1.99
N LEU A 10 -6.65 12.40 -3.31
CA LEU A 10 -5.98 13.39 -4.14
C LEU A 10 -7.02 14.30 -4.79
N MET A 11 -6.69 15.58 -4.94
CA MET A 11 -7.55 16.54 -5.60
C MET A 11 -7.04 16.79 -7.02
N VAL A 12 -7.85 16.46 -8.01
CA VAL A 12 -7.61 16.82 -9.41
C VAL A 12 -8.31 18.15 -9.67
N GLU A 13 -7.53 19.22 -9.86
CA GLU A 13 -8.03 20.58 -10.04
C GLU A 13 -7.75 21.10 -11.45
N ASN A 14 -8.74 21.72 -12.09
CA ASN A 14 -8.53 22.45 -13.33
C ASN A 14 -8.11 23.90 -13.04
N ARG A 15 -6.82 24.19 -13.18
CA ARG A 15 -6.23 25.55 -13.12
C ARG A 15 -5.99 26.18 -14.49
N GLY A 16 -6.51 25.58 -15.55
CA GLY A 16 -6.40 26.10 -16.91
C GLY A 16 -7.35 27.27 -17.17
N LEU A 17 -7.29 27.79 -18.40
CA LEU A 17 -8.13 28.91 -18.85
C LEU A 17 -9.46 28.46 -19.46
N VAL A 18 -9.63 27.15 -19.67
CA VAL A 18 -10.81 26.54 -20.30
C VAL A 18 -11.23 25.30 -19.52
N ARG A 19 -12.45 24.84 -19.77
CA ARG A 19 -12.95 23.54 -19.30
C ARG A 19 -12.04 22.43 -19.83
N ALA A 20 -11.72 21.47 -18.97
CA ALA A 20 -10.87 20.34 -19.29
C ALA A 20 -11.67 19.04 -19.22
N ASP A 21 -11.69 18.26 -20.30
CA ASP A 21 -12.20 16.90 -20.24
C ASP A 21 -11.05 15.98 -19.84
N VAL A 22 -11.20 15.34 -18.69
CA VAL A 22 -10.17 14.57 -17.99
C VAL A 22 -10.55 13.11 -18.01
N ASN A 23 -9.61 12.26 -18.43
CA ASN A 23 -9.75 10.81 -18.42
C ASN A 23 -8.66 10.19 -17.56
N LEU A 24 -8.99 9.05 -16.93
CA LEU A 24 -7.98 8.20 -16.37
C LEU A 24 -7.43 7.30 -17.50
N GLY A 25 -6.14 7.43 -17.78
CA GLY A 25 -5.47 6.70 -18.85
C GLY A 25 -5.53 5.19 -18.64
N SER A 26 -5.16 4.43 -19.67
CA SER A 26 -5.21 2.97 -19.62
C SER A 26 -4.12 2.39 -18.71
N PHE A 27 -4.50 1.62 -17.69
CA PHE A 27 -3.59 0.84 -16.84
C PHE A 27 -4.11 -0.57 -16.64
N SER A 28 -3.21 -1.50 -16.30
CA SER A 28 -3.60 -2.87 -15.96
C SER A 28 -4.28 -2.89 -14.58
N VAL A 29 -5.60 -2.67 -14.58
CA VAL A 29 -6.46 -2.80 -13.39
C VAL A 29 -6.26 -4.17 -12.72
N LYS A 30 -6.06 -5.22 -13.52
CA LYS A 30 -5.80 -6.57 -13.01
C LYS A 30 -4.50 -6.63 -12.20
N LYS A 31 -3.41 -6.04 -12.70
CA LYS A 31 -2.11 -6.00 -12.01
C LYS A 31 -2.21 -5.18 -10.73
N LEU A 32 -2.83 -3.99 -10.77
CA LEU A 32 -3.00 -3.16 -9.58
C LEU A 32 -3.78 -3.90 -8.49
N LYS A 33 -4.89 -4.57 -8.86
CA LYS A 33 -5.67 -5.38 -7.91
C LYS A 33 -4.87 -6.55 -7.33
N GLN A 34 -4.01 -7.20 -8.13
CA GLN A 34 -3.10 -8.26 -7.66
C GLN A 34 -2.08 -7.72 -6.64
N ASP A 35 -1.61 -6.49 -6.86
CA ASP A 35 -0.71 -5.78 -5.96
C ASP A 35 -1.46 -5.04 -4.81
N GLY A 36 -2.77 -5.27 -4.66
CA GLY A 36 -3.57 -4.71 -3.57
C GLY A 36 -3.94 -3.22 -3.73
N PHE A 37 -3.80 -2.65 -4.92
CA PHE A 37 -4.15 -1.27 -5.22
C PHE A 37 -5.54 -1.15 -5.85
N PHE A 38 -6.31 -0.19 -5.33
CA PHE A 38 -7.64 0.15 -5.80
C PHE A 38 -7.73 1.65 -6.01
N ILE A 39 -8.32 2.06 -7.14
CA ILE A 39 -8.47 3.46 -7.50
C ILE A 39 -9.92 3.69 -7.82
N SER A 40 -10.50 4.70 -7.18
CA SER A 40 -11.83 5.20 -7.46
C SER A 40 -11.72 6.59 -8.03
N PHE A 41 -11.99 6.69 -9.32
CA PHE A 41 -12.07 7.93 -10.08
C PHE A 41 -13.08 7.75 -11.21
N GLN A 42 -13.76 8.82 -11.61
CA GLN A 42 -14.63 8.74 -12.79
C GLN A 42 -13.77 8.61 -14.04
N ASN A 43 -14.10 7.66 -14.92
CA ASN A 43 -13.31 7.38 -16.13
C ASN A 43 -13.21 8.59 -17.06
N HIS A 44 -14.26 9.42 -17.11
CA HIS A 44 -14.33 10.66 -17.88
C HIS A 44 -15.01 11.74 -17.05
N ILE A 45 -14.40 12.92 -16.97
CA ILE A 45 -14.90 14.07 -16.21
C ILE A 45 -14.73 15.34 -17.03
N SER A 46 -15.82 16.08 -17.24
CA SER A 46 -15.74 17.43 -17.78
C SER A 46 -15.58 18.43 -16.63
N LEU A 47 -14.35 18.88 -16.38
CA LEU A 47 -13.97 19.67 -15.20
C LEU A 47 -13.92 21.18 -15.52
N PRO A 48 -14.83 22.00 -14.96
CA PRO A 48 -14.82 23.46 -15.16
C PRO A 48 -13.61 24.15 -14.52
N ILE A 49 -13.33 25.38 -14.95
CA ILE A 49 -12.24 26.22 -14.42
C ILE A 49 -12.41 26.41 -12.90
N GLY A 50 -11.31 26.25 -12.16
CA GLY A 50 -11.28 26.43 -10.70
C GLY A 50 -12.03 25.36 -9.90
N ARG A 51 -12.49 24.28 -10.56
CA ARG A 51 -13.14 23.15 -9.88
C ARG A 51 -12.16 22.02 -9.66
N SER A 52 -12.40 21.31 -8.57
CA SER A 52 -11.64 20.13 -8.17
C SER A 52 -12.55 18.92 -8.01
N VAL A 53 -12.02 17.74 -8.29
CA VAL A 53 -12.70 16.46 -8.08
C VAL A 53 -11.76 15.50 -7.33
N PRO A 54 -12.25 14.76 -6.32
CA PRO A 54 -11.41 13.82 -5.58
C PRO A 54 -11.14 12.54 -6.38
N MET A 55 -9.91 12.07 -6.30
CA MET A 55 -9.46 10.72 -6.65
C MET A 55 -9.12 9.99 -5.37
N TYR A 56 -9.69 8.80 -5.20
CA TYR A 56 -9.41 7.96 -4.02
C TYR A 56 -8.50 6.81 -4.41
N ILE A 57 -7.42 6.63 -3.66
CA ILE A 57 -6.51 5.51 -3.79
C ILE A 57 -6.57 4.73 -2.48
N THR A 58 -6.88 3.45 -2.59
CA THR A 58 -6.93 2.52 -1.46
C THR A 58 -5.90 1.43 -1.66
N ILE A 59 -5.09 1.17 -0.64
CA ILE A 59 -4.07 0.13 -0.63
C ILE A 59 -4.50 -0.92 0.40
N LYS A 60 -4.71 -2.15 -0.07
CA LYS A 60 -5.06 -3.33 0.73
C LYS A 60 -4.06 -4.44 0.43
N PRO A 61 -2.89 -4.43 1.08
CA PRO A 61 -1.87 -5.45 0.83
C PRO A 61 -2.37 -6.82 1.28
N SER A 62 -2.06 -7.86 0.48
CA SER A 62 -2.37 -9.25 0.81
C SER A 62 -1.10 -9.98 1.27
N PRO A 63 -1.10 -10.67 2.42
CA PRO A 63 0.02 -11.51 2.85
C PRO A 63 0.35 -12.66 1.88
N GLN A 64 -0.60 -13.05 1.01
CA GLN A 64 -0.36 -14.05 -0.03
C GLN A 64 0.53 -13.51 -1.16
N ARG A 65 0.47 -12.20 -1.41
CA ARG A 65 1.26 -11.50 -2.43
C ARG A 65 2.56 -10.94 -1.86
N TYR A 66 2.52 -10.47 -0.62
CA TYR A 66 3.63 -9.83 0.08
C TYR A 66 4.03 -10.72 1.25
N SER A 67 5.15 -11.42 1.12
CA SER A 67 5.70 -12.33 2.16
C SER A 67 7.05 -11.86 2.71
N GLY A 68 7.67 -10.87 2.07
CA GLY A 68 8.87 -10.22 2.57
C GLY A 68 8.56 -9.34 3.78
N LYS A 69 9.55 -9.17 4.67
CA LYS A 69 9.44 -8.30 5.86
C LYS A 69 9.01 -6.88 5.47
N GLU A 70 9.60 -6.36 4.40
CA GLU A 70 9.30 -5.07 3.80
C GLU A 70 9.40 -5.18 2.28
N GLU A 71 8.43 -4.63 1.55
CA GLU A 71 8.44 -4.57 0.09
C GLU A 71 8.02 -3.17 -0.39
N LEU A 72 8.85 -2.58 -1.26
CA LEU A 72 8.53 -1.30 -1.87
C LEU A 72 7.76 -1.52 -3.17
N VAL A 73 6.54 -1.00 -3.22
CA VAL A 73 5.64 -1.10 -4.38
C VAL A 73 5.39 0.26 -4.98
N HIS A 74 5.30 0.31 -6.30
CA HIS A 74 5.00 1.54 -7.02
C HIS A 74 4.28 1.26 -8.34
N PHE A 75 3.49 2.22 -8.77
CA PHE A 75 2.89 2.24 -10.11
C PHE A 75 2.69 3.68 -10.58
N THR A 76 2.53 3.84 -11.88
CA THR A 76 2.27 5.13 -12.51
C THR A 76 0.84 5.16 -13.01
N LEU A 77 0.11 6.22 -12.65
CA LEU A 77 -1.16 6.59 -13.26
C LEU A 77 -0.93 7.67 -14.30
N TYR A 78 -1.77 7.68 -15.31
CA TYR A 78 -1.76 8.71 -16.32
C TYR A 78 -3.11 9.41 -16.28
N ILE A 79 -3.10 10.72 -16.08
CA ILE A 79 -4.29 11.56 -16.18
C ILE A 79 -4.21 12.23 -17.55
N GLU A 80 -5.15 11.90 -18.43
CA GLU A 80 -5.19 12.37 -19.80
C GLU A 80 -6.18 13.54 -19.90
N VAL A 81 -5.74 14.68 -20.44
CA VAL A 81 -6.63 15.80 -20.75
C VAL A 81 -6.93 15.77 -22.25
N SER A 82 -8.20 15.69 -22.64
CA SER A 82 -8.62 15.71 -24.05
C SER A 82 -8.07 16.95 -24.76
N SER A 83 -7.44 16.75 -25.91
CA SER A 83 -6.76 17.81 -26.67
C SER A 83 -5.65 18.53 -25.89
N GLY A 84 -5.21 17.96 -24.76
CA GLY A 84 -4.15 18.46 -23.91
C GLY A 84 -3.02 17.45 -23.76
N GLY A 85 -2.36 17.51 -22.60
CA GLY A 85 -1.25 16.61 -22.26
C GLY A 85 -1.67 15.40 -21.44
N VAL A 86 -0.72 14.48 -21.28
CA VAL A 86 -0.79 13.36 -20.35
C VAL A 86 0.05 13.69 -19.12
N ILE A 87 -0.56 13.62 -17.94
CA ILE A 87 0.09 13.95 -16.67
C ILE A 87 0.38 12.63 -15.93
N PRO A 88 1.65 12.21 -15.80
CA PRO A 88 2.01 11.02 -15.04
C PRO A 88 1.96 11.34 -13.54
N MET A 89 1.39 10.41 -12.77
CA MET A 89 1.37 10.42 -11.32
C MET A 89 2.00 9.13 -10.78
N TYR A 90 3.07 9.27 -10.01
CA TYR A 90 3.76 8.13 -9.39
C TYR A 90 3.21 7.87 -8.00
N VAL A 91 2.67 6.67 -7.80
CA VAL A 91 2.19 6.21 -6.49
C VAL A 91 3.22 5.23 -5.95
N LYS A 92 3.63 5.42 -4.70
CA LYS A 92 4.64 4.60 -4.02
C LYS A 92 4.18 4.29 -2.60
N ALA A 93 4.35 3.04 -2.18
CA ALA A 93 4.10 2.62 -0.80
C ALA A 93 5.18 1.62 -0.34
N LEU A 94 5.50 1.68 0.95
CA LEU A 94 6.29 0.65 1.63
C LEU A 94 5.30 -0.26 2.36
N LEU A 95 5.26 -1.53 1.96
CA LEU A 95 4.41 -2.53 2.58
C LEU A 95 5.24 -3.31 3.59
N THR A 96 4.73 -3.41 4.81
CA THR A 96 5.35 -4.19 5.89
C THR A 96 4.39 -5.29 6.29
N VAL A 97 4.92 -6.49 6.49
CA VAL A 97 4.15 -7.59 7.08
C VAL A 97 4.54 -7.77 8.54
N PRO A 98 3.61 -8.08 9.45
CA PRO A 98 3.97 -8.44 10.81
C PRO A 98 4.86 -9.68 10.79
N TYR A 99 5.98 -9.63 11.49
CA TYR A 99 6.85 -10.78 11.68
C TYR A 99 7.35 -10.83 13.11
N ILE A 100 7.46 -12.06 13.62
CA ILE A 100 7.94 -12.31 14.97
C ILE A 100 9.45 -12.45 14.95
N ILE A 101 10.10 -11.77 15.90
CA ILE A 101 11.49 -12.01 16.26
C ILE A 101 11.57 -12.63 17.65
N LEU A 102 12.54 -13.51 17.82
CA LEU A 102 12.94 -14.07 19.11
C LEU A 102 14.05 -13.20 19.68
N ASP A 103 13.98 -12.93 20.99
CA ASP A 103 15.09 -12.32 21.72
C ASP A 103 16.28 -13.28 21.84
N GLN A 104 16.03 -14.58 21.87
CA GLN A 104 17.04 -15.64 21.92
C GLN A 104 16.77 -16.70 20.85
N LYS A 105 17.78 -17.02 20.02
CA LYS A 105 17.69 -18.07 19.00
C LYS A 105 18.03 -19.47 19.52
N THR A 106 18.61 -19.53 20.71
CA THR A 106 19.06 -20.76 21.36
C THR A 106 18.58 -20.73 22.80
N LEU A 107 17.92 -21.81 23.22
CA LEU A 107 17.46 -21.99 24.60
C LEU A 107 18.35 -23.03 25.26
N ASP A 108 19.39 -22.55 25.95
CA ASP A 108 20.32 -23.41 26.67
C ASP A 108 19.84 -23.62 28.11
N PHE A 109 19.61 -24.88 28.47
CA PHE A 109 19.21 -25.27 29.81
C PHE A 109 20.40 -25.55 30.73
N GLY A 110 21.62 -25.68 30.18
CA GLY A 110 22.79 -26.15 30.90
C GLY A 110 22.57 -27.52 31.54
N ASP A 111 23.10 -27.71 32.74
CA ASP A 111 22.95 -28.95 33.50
C ASP A 111 21.58 -29.01 34.19
N VAL A 112 20.75 -29.98 33.80
CA VAL A 112 19.43 -30.23 34.40
C VAL A 112 19.50 -31.44 35.34
N GLN A 113 19.23 -31.23 36.62
CA GLN A 113 19.27 -32.27 37.65
C GLN A 113 18.00 -33.15 37.62
N CYS A 114 18.18 -34.46 37.72
CA CYS A 114 17.08 -35.41 37.79
C CYS A 114 16.17 -35.13 38.99
N GLY A 115 14.86 -35.04 38.76
CA GLY A 115 13.84 -34.78 39.79
C GLY A 115 13.49 -33.29 40.00
N HIS A 116 14.18 -32.36 39.33
CA HIS A 116 13.90 -30.92 39.41
C HIS A 116 13.27 -30.38 38.11
N CYS A 117 12.38 -29.39 38.25
CA CYS A 117 11.79 -28.68 37.11
C CYS A 117 12.62 -27.42 36.79
N CYS A 118 13.02 -27.28 35.52
CA CYS A 118 13.64 -26.06 35.00
C CYS A 118 12.73 -25.45 33.93
N ILE A 119 12.32 -24.19 34.13
CA ILE A 119 11.47 -23.45 33.19
C ILE A 119 12.29 -22.29 32.63
N LYS A 120 12.31 -22.15 31.31
CA LYS A 120 12.89 -21.01 30.61
C LYS A 120 11.80 -20.33 29.77
N CYS A 121 11.85 -19.02 29.69
CA CYS A 121 10.93 -18.22 28.90
C CYS A 121 11.69 -17.60 27.73
N ILE A 122 11.04 -17.51 26.58
CA ILE A 122 11.50 -16.75 25.41
C ILE A 122 10.54 -15.59 25.17
N LEU A 123 11.06 -14.43 24.76
CA LEU A 123 10.22 -13.30 24.42
C LEU A 123 9.91 -13.32 22.92
N LEU A 124 8.62 -13.30 22.59
CA LEU A 124 8.14 -13.09 21.23
C LEU A 124 7.85 -11.60 21.03
N LYS A 125 8.51 -10.96 20.06
CA LYS A 125 8.23 -9.57 19.70
C LYS A 125 7.78 -9.47 18.24
N ASN A 126 6.62 -8.85 17.99
CA ASN A 126 6.26 -8.42 16.64
C ASN A 126 7.08 -7.17 16.28
N SER A 127 7.90 -7.26 15.23
CA SER A 127 8.72 -6.15 14.75
C SER A 127 8.32 -5.62 13.37
N GLY A 128 7.23 -6.14 12.78
CA GLY A 128 6.64 -5.50 11.61
C GLY A 128 5.79 -4.29 12.03
N ALA A 129 5.77 -3.24 11.20
CA ALA A 129 4.85 -2.14 11.41
C ALA A 129 3.41 -2.62 11.16
N VAL A 130 2.50 -2.27 12.08
CA VAL A 130 1.06 -2.58 12.04
C VAL A 130 0.31 -1.39 11.53
#